data_AF-D5H5V4-F1
#
_entry.id   AF-D5H5V4-F1
#
_cell.length_a   1.000
_cell.length_b   1.000
_cell.length_c   1.000
_cell.angle_alpha   90.00
_cell.angle_beta   90.00
_cell.angle_gamma   90.00
#
_symmetry.space_group_name_H-M   'P 1'
#
loop_
_entity.id
_entity.type
_entity.pdbx_description
1 polymer ?
#
loop_
_entity_poly.entity_id
_entity_poly.type
_entity_poly.pdbx_seq_one_letter_code
_entity_poly.pdbx_strand_id
1 'polypeptide(L)'
;MTGAARPRSPGPVGPRAPHKQLTGSSLQERHARFFSPSPLRPMADPPAFSALPDDARLWIHATAAPLDDATQSALLDRLSAFMDGWTSHQQPVEGAATILDDRFLVVAAAPVGGGDISGCGIDDLAHAIDDAASALDVDWVPSLHVLYRTADGGVAAVSRRTFQQRAGDGAVTADTPVFDPSLTTLGALREGAFEAPARESWHAQLLGTPAAS
;
A
#
# COMPACT_ATOMS: atom_id res chain seq x y z
N MET A 1 92.42 -3.58 -48.35
CA MET A 1 91.94 -2.19 -48.51
C MET A 1 90.97 -1.92 -47.38
N THR A 2 91.47 -1.31 -46.30
CA THR A 2 91.15 0.08 -45.86
C THR A 2 89.73 0.16 -45.25
N GLY A 3 89.48 0.54 -43.99
CA GLY A 3 90.30 1.19 -42.98
C GLY A 3 89.74 1.04 -41.56
N ALA A 4 90.41 1.70 -40.63
CA ALA A 4 90.44 1.44 -39.19
C ALA A 4 89.56 2.38 -38.32
N ALA A 5 89.36 1.94 -37.08
CA ALA A 5 89.31 2.66 -35.78
C ALA A 5 88.25 3.79 -35.54
N ARG A 6 87.27 3.67 -34.61
CA ARG A 6 87.27 3.77 -33.10
C ARG A 6 87.38 5.24 -32.56
N PRO A 7 87.03 5.61 -31.30
CA PRO A 7 86.09 5.04 -30.27
C PRO A 7 85.37 6.09 -29.32
N ARG A 8 84.66 5.57 -28.28
CA ARG A 8 84.38 6.08 -26.89
C ARG A 8 83.17 7.01 -26.63
N SER A 9 82.50 7.08 -25.47
CA SER A 9 82.21 6.24 -24.26
C SER A 9 81.17 7.07 -23.40
N PRO A 10 80.96 6.95 -22.06
CA PRO A 10 79.75 6.34 -21.46
C PRO A 10 79.05 7.14 -20.31
N GLY A 11 77.92 6.60 -19.81
CA GLY A 11 77.49 6.66 -18.38
C GLY A 11 76.33 7.62 -18.02
N PRO A 12 75.74 7.54 -16.80
CA PRO A 12 75.91 6.56 -15.71
C PRO A 12 74.57 5.95 -15.18
N VAL A 13 74.73 5.15 -14.12
CA VAL A 13 73.80 4.23 -13.44
C VAL A 13 73.36 4.74 -12.07
N GLY A 14 72.11 4.44 -11.66
CA GLY A 14 71.68 4.16 -10.27
C GLY A 14 70.79 5.23 -9.59
N PRO A 15 70.04 4.91 -8.49
CA PRO A 15 69.94 3.64 -7.74
C PRO A 15 68.49 3.12 -7.49
N ARG A 16 68.41 1.97 -6.78
CA ARG A 16 67.23 1.17 -6.38
C ARG A 16 66.57 1.60 -5.05
N ALA A 17 65.23 1.43 -4.98
CA ALA A 17 64.32 0.96 -3.89
C ALA A 17 64.25 1.75 -2.53
N PRO A 18 63.10 1.81 -1.82
CA PRO A 18 62.45 0.63 -1.19
C PRO A 18 60.90 0.57 -1.20
N HIS A 19 60.39 -0.61 -0.83
CA HIS A 19 58.98 -0.96 -0.57
C HIS A 19 58.31 -0.10 0.51
N LYS A 20 57.02 0.22 0.32
CA LYS A 20 56.02 0.29 1.40
C LYS A 20 54.69 -0.31 0.94
N GLN A 21 54.21 -1.22 1.77
CA GLN A 21 52.93 -1.88 1.71
C GLN A 21 51.90 -1.05 2.51
N LEU A 22 50.62 -1.26 2.18
CA LEU A 22 49.40 -1.08 3.00
C LEU A 22 48.43 0.04 2.61
N THR A 23 47.19 -0.43 2.47
CA THR A 23 45.88 0.18 2.81
C THR A 23 45.31 1.25 1.90
N GLY A 24 44.17 0.91 1.29
CA GLY A 24 43.28 1.85 0.63
C GLY A 24 42.19 1.17 -0.19
N SER A 25 41.36 0.29 0.41
CA SER A 25 40.00 0.09 -0.10
C SER A 25 39.30 1.45 -0.04
N SER A 26 38.92 2.01 -1.18
CA SER A 26 38.05 3.18 -1.20
C SER A 26 37.11 3.14 -2.39
N LEU A 27 35.86 2.81 -2.04
CA LEU A 27 34.61 3.22 -2.65
C LEU A 27 34.48 3.08 -4.18
N GLN A 28 33.95 1.93 -4.60
CA GLN A 28 32.94 1.97 -5.65
C GLN A 28 31.82 2.87 -5.15
N GLU A 29 31.59 3.97 -5.85
CA GLU A 29 30.40 4.81 -5.72
C GLU A 29 29.17 3.92 -5.90
N ARG A 30 28.63 3.49 -4.76
CA ARG A 30 27.26 3.01 -4.69
C ARG A 30 26.42 4.24 -4.98
N HIS A 31 26.00 4.40 -6.23
CA HIS A 31 24.81 5.17 -6.55
C HIS A 31 23.69 4.62 -5.67
N ALA A 32 23.48 5.27 -4.51
CA ALA A 32 22.25 5.17 -3.78
C ALA A 32 21.18 5.59 -4.79
N ARG A 33 20.48 4.59 -5.33
CA ARG A 33 19.23 4.83 -6.03
C ARG A 33 18.37 5.53 -4.99
N PHE A 34 18.28 6.85 -5.08
CA PHE A 34 17.30 7.61 -4.34
C PHE A 34 15.95 7.01 -4.74
N PHE A 35 15.40 6.18 -3.86
CA PHE A 35 14.04 5.74 -3.96
C PHE A 35 13.21 6.99 -3.70
N SER A 36 12.82 7.67 -4.78
CA SER A 36 11.82 8.72 -4.67
C SER A 36 10.54 8.02 -4.23
N PRO A 37 10.00 8.27 -3.02
CA PRO A 37 8.68 7.78 -2.70
C PRO A 37 7.77 8.36 -3.78
N SER A 38 7.14 7.47 -4.55
CA SER A 38 6.09 7.92 -5.47
C SER A 38 5.06 8.64 -4.59
N PRO A 39 4.59 9.84 -4.98
CA PRO A 39 3.51 10.46 -4.24
C PRO A 39 2.38 9.44 -4.16
N LEU A 40 1.89 9.19 -2.94
CA LEU A 40 0.70 8.38 -2.72
C LEU A 40 -0.33 8.89 -3.70
N ARG A 41 -0.86 8.00 -4.55
CA ARG A 41 -1.89 8.41 -5.50
C ARG A 41 -3.03 8.94 -4.63
N PRO A 42 -3.44 10.22 -4.77
CA PRO A 42 -4.67 10.65 -4.13
C PRO A 42 -5.74 9.72 -4.68
N MET A 43 -6.29 8.88 -3.80
CA MET A 43 -7.35 7.98 -4.18
C MET A 43 -8.54 8.90 -4.46
N ALA A 44 -8.78 9.16 -5.74
CA ALA A 44 -9.75 10.14 -6.18
C ALA A 44 -11.12 9.77 -5.62
N ASP A 45 -11.89 10.77 -5.17
CA ASP A 45 -13.28 10.63 -4.73
C ASP A 45 -14.04 9.75 -5.74
N PRO A 46 -14.39 8.50 -5.38
CA PRO A 46 -15.01 7.59 -6.32
C PRO A 46 -16.30 8.23 -6.86
N PRO A 47 -16.54 8.24 -8.18
CA PRO A 47 -17.73 8.88 -8.76
C PRO A 47 -19.04 8.40 -8.12
N ALA A 48 -19.06 7.14 -7.66
CA ALA A 48 -20.16 6.51 -6.94
C ALA A 48 -20.59 7.26 -5.68
N PHE A 49 -19.69 8.02 -5.04
CA PHE A 49 -19.96 8.72 -3.77
C PHE A 49 -20.23 10.21 -3.92
N SER A 50 -20.16 10.76 -5.14
CA SER A 50 -20.24 12.21 -5.40
C SER A 50 -21.52 12.89 -4.85
N ALA A 51 -22.62 12.16 -4.71
CA ALA A 51 -23.87 12.67 -4.16
C ALA A 51 -23.98 12.60 -2.62
N LEU A 52 -23.08 11.84 -1.96
CA LEU A 52 -23.11 11.62 -0.52
C LEU A 52 -22.30 12.70 0.23
N PRO A 53 -22.77 13.14 1.41
CA PRO A 53 -22.06 14.13 2.23
C PRO A 53 -20.81 13.53 2.89
N ASP A 54 -19.88 14.38 3.32
CA ASP A 54 -18.62 13.94 3.94
C ASP A 54 -18.81 13.21 5.28
N ASP A 55 -19.90 13.47 5.99
CA ASP A 55 -20.25 12.80 7.24
C ASP A 55 -20.99 11.46 7.01
N ALA A 56 -21.22 11.06 5.76
CA ALA A 56 -21.75 9.74 5.43
C ALA A 56 -20.86 8.65 6.05
N ARG A 57 -21.52 7.64 6.62
CA ARG A 57 -20.84 6.50 7.26
C ARG A 57 -20.17 5.65 6.19
N LEU A 58 -19.02 5.10 6.54
CA LEU A 58 -18.17 4.31 5.66
C LEU A 58 -17.91 2.93 6.26
N TRP A 59 -17.95 1.91 5.41
CA TRP A 59 -17.51 0.55 5.71
C TRP A 59 -16.55 0.09 4.61
N ILE A 60 -15.44 -0.53 5.03
CA ILE A 60 -14.44 -1.05 4.10
C ILE A 60 -14.14 -2.51 4.43
N HIS A 61 -14.35 -3.40 3.47
CA HIS A 61 -14.04 -4.82 3.56
C HIS A 61 -12.99 -5.19 2.51
N ALA A 62 -11.89 -5.77 2.94
CA ALA A 62 -10.84 -6.25 2.04
C ALA A 62 -11.05 -7.73 1.70
N THR A 63 -10.93 -8.08 0.43
CA THR A 63 -11.02 -9.48 -0.03
C THR A 63 -9.67 -10.20 0.05
N ALA A 64 -9.71 -11.49 0.37
CA ALA A 64 -8.52 -12.33 0.53
C ALA A 64 -7.68 -12.41 -0.75
N ALA A 65 -8.35 -12.39 -1.91
CA ALA A 65 -7.76 -12.35 -3.25
C ALA A 65 -8.32 -11.18 -4.08
N PRO A 66 -7.61 -10.70 -5.12
CA PRO A 66 -8.16 -9.71 -6.04
C PRO A 66 -9.40 -10.27 -6.75
N LEU A 67 -10.39 -9.42 -6.92
CA LEU A 67 -11.63 -9.71 -7.65
C LEU A 67 -11.44 -9.41 -9.13
N ASP A 68 -11.90 -10.29 -10.01
CA ASP A 68 -12.01 -9.98 -11.44
C ASP A 68 -13.20 -9.06 -11.73
N ASP A 69 -13.19 -8.39 -12.87
CA ASP A 69 -14.21 -7.41 -13.27
C ASP A 69 -15.64 -7.99 -13.21
N ALA A 70 -15.80 -9.27 -13.56
CA ALA A 70 -17.11 -9.93 -13.56
C ALA A 70 -17.64 -10.10 -12.13
N THR A 71 -16.78 -10.54 -11.20
CA THR A 71 -17.10 -10.69 -9.78
C THR A 71 -17.34 -9.33 -9.13
N GLN A 72 -16.53 -8.32 -9.46
CA GLN A 72 -16.73 -6.94 -8.99
C GLN A 72 -18.11 -6.41 -9.41
N SER A 73 -18.47 -6.51 -10.69
CA SER A 73 -19.78 -6.08 -11.20
C SER A 73 -20.91 -6.83 -10.49
N ALA A 74 -20.81 -8.16 -10.38
CA ALA A 74 -21.87 -8.97 -9.78
C ALA A 74 -22.03 -8.73 -8.27
N LEU A 75 -20.96 -8.32 -7.57
CA LEU A 75 -21.01 -7.94 -6.16
C LEU A 75 -21.69 -6.57 -6.00
N LEU A 76 -21.29 -5.59 -6.81
CA LEU A 76 -21.86 -4.25 -6.80
C LEU A 76 -23.34 -4.25 -7.20
N ASP A 77 -23.74 -5.05 -8.19
CA ASP A 77 -25.14 -5.17 -8.63
C ASP A 77 -26.05 -5.70 -7.50
N ARG A 78 -25.58 -6.70 -6.74
CA ARG A 78 -26.31 -7.25 -5.59
C ARG A 78 -26.48 -6.21 -4.49
N LEU A 79 -25.42 -5.47 -4.18
CA LEU A 79 -25.45 -4.42 -3.17
C LEU A 79 -26.32 -3.23 -3.59
N SER A 80 -26.28 -2.85 -4.86
CA SER A 80 -27.17 -1.83 -5.42
C SER A 80 -28.63 -2.23 -5.26
N ALA A 81 -28.98 -3.49 -5.56
CA ALA A 81 -30.34 -3.98 -5.40
C ALA A 81 -30.81 -3.98 -3.93
N PHE A 82 -29.91 -4.23 -2.97
CA PHE A 82 -30.21 -4.06 -1.55
C PHE A 82 -30.45 -2.58 -1.20
N MET A 83 -29.58 -1.68 -1.66
CA MET A 83 -29.64 -0.25 -1.37
C MET A 83 -30.93 0.41 -1.87
N ASP A 84 -31.48 -0.05 -3.01
CA ASP A 84 -32.77 0.44 -3.54
C ASP A 84 -33.94 0.28 -2.56
N GLY A 85 -33.86 -0.69 -1.64
CA GLY A 85 -34.88 -0.96 -0.62
C GLY A 85 -34.45 -0.68 0.81
N TRP A 86 -33.25 -0.13 1.02
CA TRP A 86 -32.67 -0.04 2.36
C TRP A 86 -33.33 1.06 3.20
N THR A 87 -33.76 0.68 4.40
CA THR A 87 -34.38 1.60 5.35
C THR A 87 -33.83 1.38 6.76
N SER A 88 -33.81 2.44 7.57
CA SER A 88 -33.43 2.42 8.98
C SER A 88 -34.48 3.19 9.78
N HIS A 89 -35.11 2.55 10.78
CA HIS A 89 -36.27 3.11 11.49
C HIS A 89 -37.35 3.70 10.55
N GLN A 90 -37.63 3.01 9.44
CA GLN A 90 -38.60 3.43 8.41
C GLN A 90 -38.20 4.69 7.62
N GLN A 91 -36.97 5.21 7.82
CA GLN A 91 -36.40 6.25 6.99
C GLN A 91 -35.56 5.62 5.88
N PRO A 92 -35.68 6.08 4.62
CA PRO A 92 -34.80 5.63 3.55
C PRO A 92 -33.34 5.94 3.87
N VAL A 93 -32.44 5.05 3.45
CA VAL A 93 -30.99 5.25 3.54
C VAL A 93 -30.44 5.34 2.11
N GLU A 94 -29.76 6.43 1.80
CA GLU A 94 -29.03 6.57 0.55
C GLU A 94 -27.64 5.96 0.72
N GLY A 95 -27.34 4.95 -0.08
CA GLY A 95 -26.07 4.24 -0.05
C GLY A 95 -25.50 4.04 -1.44
N ALA A 96 -24.18 3.87 -1.49
CA ALA A 96 -23.47 3.49 -2.69
C ALA A 96 -22.32 2.53 -2.32
N ALA A 97 -21.90 1.70 -3.28
CA ALA A 97 -20.76 0.81 -3.14
C ALA A 97 -19.78 0.98 -4.31
N THR A 98 -18.50 0.73 -4.07
CA THR A 98 -17.47 0.64 -5.10
C THR A 98 -16.39 -0.35 -4.70
N ILE A 99 -15.54 -0.76 -5.66
CA ILE A 99 -14.36 -1.59 -5.42
C ILE A 99 -13.11 -0.76 -5.72
N LEU A 100 -12.19 -0.69 -4.76
CA LEU A 100 -10.88 -0.03 -4.92
C LEU A 100 -9.75 -1.06 -4.94
N ASP A 101 -8.72 -0.80 -5.76
CA ASP A 101 -7.55 -1.66 -5.97
C ASP A 101 -7.91 -3.16 -6.17
N ASP A 102 -9.03 -3.44 -6.84
CA ASP A 102 -9.59 -4.78 -7.09
C ASP A 102 -9.81 -5.63 -5.83
N ARG A 103 -9.86 -5.02 -4.64
CA ARG A 103 -9.89 -5.75 -3.37
C ARG A 103 -10.75 -5.15 -2.28
N PHE A 104 -10.93 -3.84 -2.28
CA PHE A 104 -11.60 -3.16 -1.18
C PHE A 104 -13.04 -2.87 -1.58
N LEU A 105 -13.98 -3.64 -1.04
CA LEU A 105 -15.37 -3.26 -1.05
C LEU A 105 -15.54 -2.07 -0.11
N VAL A 106 -15.87 -0.92 -0.67
CA VAL A 106 -16.15 0.31 0.05
C VAL A 106 -17.62 0.63 -0.10
N VAL A 107 -18.32 0.75 1.03
CA VAL A 107 -19.73 1.13 1.09
C VAL A 107 -19.83 2.42 1.88
N ALA A 108 -20.54 3.41 1.33
CA ALA A 108 -20.83 4.66 2.00
C ALA A 108 -22.33 4.90 2.04
N ALA A 109 -22.86 5.41 3.16
CA ALA A 109 -24.30 5.65 3.29
C ALA A 109 -24.68 6.73 4.31
N ALA A 110 -25.83 7.37 4.08
CA ALA A 110 -26.42 8.36 4.98
C ALA A 110 -27.97 8.25 4.99
N PRO A 111 -28.64 8.44 6.13
CA PRO A 111 -30.10 8.51 6.18
C PRO A 111 -30.64 9.74 5.45
N VAL A 112 -31.74 9.57 4.72
CA VAL A 112 -32.45 10.68 4.09
C VAL A 112 -33.06 11.58 5.17
N GLY A 113 -32.68 12.85 5.16
CA GLY A 113 -33.14 13.84 6.15
C GLY A 113 -32.21 14.02 7.35
N GLY A 114 -31.06 13.34 7.37
CA GLY A 114 -30.05 13.45 8.43
C GLY A 114 -30.33 12.58 9.65
N GLY A 115 -29.34 12.49 10.54
CA GLY A 115 -29.34 11.55 11.67
C GLY A 115 -28.39 10.38 11.44
N ASP A 116 -28.55 9.32 12.22
CA ASP A 116 -27.67 8.15 12.17
C ASP A 116 -28.43 6.90 11.68
N ILE A 117 -27.69 5.94 11.11
CA ILE A 117 -28.23 4.65 10.71
C ILE A 117 -28.34 3.79 11.98
N SER A 118 -29.53 3.25 12.21
CA SER A 118 -29.84 2.42 13.37
C SER A 118 -29.05 1.12 13.38
N GLY A 119 -28.89 0.52 14.57
CA GLY A 119 -28.27 -0.80 14.72
C GLY A 119 -28.85 -1.85 13.78
N CYS A 120 -30.20 -1.92 13.67
CA CYS A 120 -30.86 -2.84 12.74
C CYS A 120 -30.50 -2.56 11.28
N GLY A 121 -30.47 -1.28 10.87
CA GLY A 121 -30.08 -0.93 9.50
C GLY A 121 -28.62 -1.26 9.19
N ILE A 122 -27.72 -1.17 10.19
CA ILE A 122 -26.32 -1.59 10.07
C ILE A 122 -26.23 -3.11 9.96
N ASP A 123 -26.99 -3.84 10.78
CA ASP A 123 -27.02 -5.31 10.75
C ASP A 123 -27.57 -5.82 9.40
N ASP A 124 -28.59 -5.16 8.84
CA ASP A 124 -29.13 -5.45 7.51
C ASP A 124 -28.06 -5.28 6.42
N LEU A 125 -27.26 -4.21 6.47
CA LEU A 125 -26.16 -4.00 5.54
C LEU A 125 -25.08 -5.08 5.70
N ALA A 126 -24.70 -5.40 6.93
CA ALA A 126 -23.69 -6.43 7.20
C ALA A 126 -24.13 -7.78 6.62
N HIS A 127 -25.40 -8.14 6.81
CA HIS A 127 -25.97 -9.35 6.25
C HIS A 127 -25.98 -9.33 4.71
N ALA A 128 -26.38 -8.21 4.10
CA ALA A 128 -26.38 -8.06 2.65
C ALA A 128 -24.98 -8.19 2.03
N ILE A 129 -23.95 -7.65 2.69
CA ILE A 129 -22.55 -7.79 2.28
C ILE A 129 -22.10 -9.25 2.34
N ASP A 130 -22.33 -9.93 3.47
CA ASP A 130 -21.91 -11.32 3.66
C ASP A 130 -22.66 -12.28 2.73
N ASP A 131 -23.96 -12.05 2.50
CA ASP A 131 -24.76 -12.84 1.56
C ASP A 131 -24.28 -12.66 0.11
N ALA A 132 -24.00 -11.42 -0.29
CA ALA A 132 -23.52 -11.12 -1.64
C ALA A 132 -22.14 -11.74 -1.91
N ALA A 133 -21.24 -11.67 -0.93
CA ALA A 133 -19.92 -12.28 -1.02
C ALA A 133 -20.00 -13.82 -1.02
N SER A 134 -20.80 -14.40 -0.14
CA SER A 134 -21.00 -15.86 -0.08
C SER A 134 -21.59 -16.42 -1.38
N ALA A 135 -22.53 -15.70 -2.00
CA ALA A 135 -23.12 -16.08 -3.28
C ALA A 135 -22.13 -16.03 -4.46
N LEU A 136 -20.97 -15.39 -4.26
CA LEU A 136 -19.90 -15.24 -5.25
C LEU A 136 -18.61 -15.97 -4.87
N ASP A 137 -18.61 -16.74 -3.77
CA ASP A 137 -17.41 -17.40 -3.24
C ASP A 137 -16.25 -16.42 -2.96
N VAL A 138 -16.60 -15.23 -2.45
CA VAL A 138 -15.64 -14.19 -2.08
C VAL A 138 -15.30 -14.31 -0.59
N ASP A 139 -14.03 -14.56 -0.31
CA ASP A 139 -13.49 -14.58 1.05
C ASP A 139 -13.00 -13.20 1.50
N TRP A 140 -13.25 -12.87 2.77
CA TRP A 140 -12.73 -11.66 3.42
C TRP A 140 -11.34 -11.87 4.03
N VAL A 141 -10.56 -10.80 4.08
CA VAL A 141 -9.28 -10.78 4.79
C VAL A 141 -9.53 -10.91 6.30
N PRO A 142 -8.78 -11.78 7.01
CA PRO A 142 -8.87 -11.85 8.46
C PRO A 142 -8.55 -10.50 9.13
N SER A 143 -9.34 -10.10 10.12
CA SER A 143 -9.28 -8.75 10.72
C SER A 143 -7.93 -8.33 11.32
N LEU A 144 -7.05 -9.30 11.63
CA LEU A 144 -5.72 -9.05 12.20
C LEU A 144 -4.61 -8.96 11.15
N HIS A 145 -4.95 -9.01 9.86
CA HIS A 145 -3.98 -8.85 8.78
C HIS A 145 -3.66 -7.39 8.53
N VAL A 146 -2.42 -7.15 8.14
CA VAL A 146 -1.91 -5.87 7.64
C VAL A 146 -2.08 -5.85 6.13
N LEU A 147 -2.73 -4.81 5.65
CA LEU A 147 -2.95 -4.51 4.23
C LEU A 147 -1.93 -3.45 3.82
N TYR A 148 -1.15 -3.71 2.77
CA TYR A 148 -0.13 -2.77 2.31
C TYR A 148 0.15 -2.90 0.81
N ARG A 149 0.68 -1.83 0.23
CA ARG A 149 1.07 -1.78 -1.17
C ARG A 149 2.43 -2.44 -1.36
N THR A 150 2.50 -3.40 -2.29
CA THR A 150 3.75 -4.08 -2.64
C THR A 150 4.59 -3.22 -3.58
N ALA A 151 5.87 -3.58 -3.75
CA ALA A 151 6.76 -2.89 -4.69
C ALA A 151 6.27 -2.92 -6.15
N ASP A 152 5.49 -3.94 -6.50
CA ASP A 152 4.88 -4.10 -7.83
C ASP A 152 3.59 -3.28 -7.99
N GLY A 153 3.18 -2.54 -6.96
CA GLY A 153 2.01 -1.65 -6.95
C GLY A 153 0.70 -2.33 -6.53
N GLY A 154 0.69 -3.66 -6.39
CA GLY A 154 -0.48 -4.42 -5.94
C GLY A 154 -0.71 -4.35 -4.43
N VAL A 155 -1.83 -4.93 -3.97
CA VAL A 155 -2.18 -4.99 -2.56
C VAL A 155 -1.91 -6.38 -2.00
N ALA A 156 -1.24 -6.43 -0.84
CA ALA A 156 -1.01 -7.66 -0.09
C ALA A 156 -1.68 -7.60 1.28
N ALA A 157 -2.24 -8.73 1.72
CA ALA A 157 -2.78 -8.92 3.06
C ALA A 157 -1.97 -10.02 3.76
N VAL A 158 -1.31 -9.69 4.88
CA VAL A 158 -0.48 -10.67 5.62
C VAL A 158 -0.67 -10.54 7.12
N SER A 159 -0.39 -11.59 7.87
CA SER A 159 -0.39 -11.49 9.34
C SER A 159 0.63 -10.47 9.85
N ARG A 160 0.38 -9.86 11.00
CA ARG A 160 1.31 -8.92 11.66
C ARG A 160 2.72 -9.47 11.81
N ARG A 161 2.85 -10.76 12.14
CA ARG A 161 4.14 -11.46 12.25
C ARG A 161 4.87 -11.49 10.90
N THR A 162 4.17 -11.80 9.82
CA THR A 162 4.74 -11.82 8.47
C THR A 162 5.16 -10.42 8.04
N PHE A 163 4.36 -9.41 8.36
CA PHE A 163 4.70 -8.01 8.10
C PHE A 163 5.99 -7.59 8.82
N GLN A 164 6.12 -7.93 10.11
CA GLN A 164 7.33 -7.70 10.90
C GLN A 164 8.57 -8.39 10.32
N GLN A 165 8.43 -9.64 9.87
CA GLN A 165 9.51 -10.38 9.21
C GLN A 165 9.96 -9.66 7.93
N ARG A 166 9.01 -9.26 7.07
CA ARG A 166 9.30 -8.50 5.84
C ARG A 166 9.94 -7.15 6.12
N ALA A 167 9.61 -6.50 7.23
CA ALA A 167 10.28 -5.28 7.66
C ALA A 167 11.74 -5.54 8.05
N GLY A 168 12.00 -6.62 8.80
CA GLY A 168 13.36 -7.05 9.16
C GLY A 168 14.21 -7.43 7.95
N ASP A 169 13.60 -8.00 6.91
CA ASP A 169 14.25 -8.36 5.65
C ASP A 169 14.42 -7.15 4.69
N GLY A 170 13.90 -5.97 5.06
CA GLY A 170 13.94 -4.75 4.25
C GLY A 170 12.97 -4.71 3.06
N ALA A 171 12.09 -5.71 2.92
CA ALA A 171 11.05 -5.76 1.89
C ALA A 171 9.87 -4.81 2.19
N VAL A 172 9.66 -4.47 3.46
CA VAL A 172 8.75 -3.44 3.95
C VAL A 172 9.57 -2.38 4.67
N THR A 173 9.25 -1.11 4.46
CA THR A 173 9.97 0.02 5.06
C THR A 173 8.98 0.98 5.72
N ALA A 174 9.52 1.98 6.43
CA ALA A 174 8.74 3.09 6.97
C ALA A 174 7.90 3.82 5.91
N ASP A 175 8.39 3.88 4.67
CA ASP A 175 7.74 4.50 3.52
C ASP A 175 6.74 3.60 2.81
N THR A 176 6.64 2.32 3.18
CA THR A 176 5.70 1.39 2.54
C THR A 176 4.26 1.85 2.82
N PRO A 177 3.44 2.10 1.78
CA PRO A 177 2.06 2.49 1.97
C PRO A 177 1.25 1.34 2.60
N VAL A 178 0.48 1.66 3.62
CA VAL A 178 -0.42 0.74 4.32
C VAL A 178 -1.84 1.26 4.26
N PHE A 179 -2.80 0.35 4.25
CA PHE A 179 -4.22 0.68 4.15
C PHE A 179 -4.90 0.64 5.52
N ASP A 180 -5.85 1.53 5.75
CA ASP A 180 -6.67 1.57 6.95
C ASP A 180 -8.15 1.29 6.62
N PRO A 181 -8.60 0.02 6.68
CA PRO A 181 -10.01 -0.32 6.47
C PRO A 181 -10.90 0.08 7.67
N SER A 182 -10.35 0.68 8.74
CA SER A 182 -11.13 1.10 9.92
C SER A 182 -11.74 2.49 9.81
N LEU A 183 -11.53 3.20 8.68
CA LEU A 183 -12.17 4.48 8.42
C LEU A 183 -13.70 4.37 8.48
N THR A 184 -14.32 5.37 9.11
CA THR A 184 -15.77 5.38 9.38
C THR A 184 -16.54 6.48 8.69
N THR A 185 -15.87 7.44 8.04
CA THR A 185 -16.52 8.55 7.32
C THR A 185 -15.99 8.70 5.90
N LEU A 186 -16.89 9.08 4.99
CA LEU A 186 -16.57 9.33 3.59
C LEU A 186 -15.60 10.51 3.42
N GLY A 187 -15.72 11.56 4.24
CA GLY A 187 -14.81 12.69 4.25
C GLY A 187 -13.36 12.29 4.51
N ALA A 188 -13.13 11.39 5.47
CA ALA A 188 -11.78 10.88 5.76
C ALA A 188 -11.20 10.08 4.57
N LEU A 189 -12.03 9.32 3.86
CA LEU A 189 -11.64 8.65 2.62
C LEU A 189 -11.21 9.66 1.55
N ARG A 190 -12.01 10.73 1.35
CA ARG A 190 -11.73 11.81 0.38
C ARG A 190 -10.47 12.61 0.70
N GLU A 191 -10.17 12.79 1.98
CA GLU A 191 -8.93 13.43 2.46
C GLU A 191 -7.69 12.55 2.26
N GLY A 192 -7.87 11.28 1.85
CA GLY A 192 -6.78 10.34 1.59
C GLY A 192 -6.30 9.59 2.82
N ALA A 193 -7.08 9.56 3.92
CA ALA A 193 -6.69 8.86 5.15
C ALA A 193 -6.63 7.32 4.98
N PHE A 194 -7.13 6.79 3.87
CA PHE A 194 -7.21 5.34 3.63
C PHE A 194 -5.85 4.71 3.35
N GLU A 195 -4.94 5.44 2.71
CA GLU A 195 -3.60 4.96 2.39
C GLU A 195 -2.57 5.96 2.90
N ALA A 196 -1.70 5.51 3.79
CA ALA A 196 -0.65 6.33 4.38
C ALA A 196 0.66 5.55 4.49
N PRO A 197 1.83 6.21 4.60
CA PRO A 197 3.08 5.53 4.85
C PRO A 197 3.03 4.79 6.20
N ALA A 198 3.64 3.61 6.31
CA ALA A 198 3.63 2.81 7.52
C ALA A 198 4.04 3.61 8.78
N ARG A 199 5.02 4.53 8.65
CA ARG A 199 5.46 5.43 9.74
C ARG A 199 4.41 6.40 10.26
N GLU A 200 3.44 6.77 9.44
CA GLU A 200 2.39 7.76 9.76
C GLU A 200 1.11 7.08 10.23
N SER A 201 1.09 5.75 10.24
CA SER A 201 -0.02 4.92 10.69
C SER A 201 0.31 4.20 12.00
N TRP A 202 -0.70 3.53 12.58
CA TRP A 202 -0.49 2.64 13.72
C TRP A 202 0.51 1.50 13.45
N HIS A 203 0.78 1.17 12.17
CA HIS A 203 1.74 0.15 11.76
C HIS A 203 3.20 0.52 12.06
N ALA A 204 3.51 1.78 12.39
CA ALA A 204 4.85 2.21 12.77
C ALA A 204 5.44 1.35 13.90
N GLN A 205 4.59 0.90 14.83
CA GLN A 205 4.98 0.03 15.95
C GLN A 205 5.40 -1.38 15.51
N LEU A 206 5.03 -1.80 14.29
CA LEU A 206 5.35 -3.12 13.74
C LEU A 206 6.68 -3.15 12.97
N LEU A 207 7.26 -2.00 12.64
CA LEU A 207 8.45 -1.94 11.79
C LEU A 207 9.75 -2.36 12.52
N GLY A 208 9.72 -2.48 13.84
CA GLY A 208 10.91 -2.71 14.66
C GLY A 208 11.87 -1.51 14.62
N THR A 209 12.78 -1.42 15.59
CA THR A 209 13.85 -0.42 15.52
C THR A 209 14.78 -0.82 14.36
N PRO A 210 15.07 0.05 13.39
CA PRO A 210 16.05 -0.28 12.36
C PRO A 210 17.37 -0.66 13.05
N ALA A 211 17.90 -1.83 12.73
CA ALA A 211 19.21 -2.22 13.20
C ALA A 211 20.21 -1.18 12.70
N ALA A 212 20.80 -0.42 13.63
CA ALA A 212 21.84 0.55 13.31
C ALA A 212 22.93 -0.16 12.51
N SER A 213 23.06 0.22 11.23
CA SER A 213 24.14 -0.22 10.35
C SER A 213 25.32 0.73 10.44
#